data_AF-A0A6A3SI82-F1
#
_entry.id   AF-A0A6A3SI82-F1
#
_cell.length_a   1.000
_cell.length_b   1.000
_cell.length_c   1.000
_cell.angle_alpha   90.00
_cell.angle_beta   90.00
_cell.angle_gamma   90.00
#
_symmetry.space_group_name_H-M   'P 1'
#
loop_
_entity.id
_entity.type
_entity.pdbx_description
1 polymer ?
#
loop_
_entity_poly.entity_id
_entity_poly.type
_entity_poly.pdbx_seq_one_letter_code
_entity_poly.pdbx_strand_id
1 'polypeptide(L)'
;MEEKPIIVKVVGTIGYGKSHMLAVLALLLLKNQVKNRFGSVPFVCYIPDCKTLLESESAILTILHQNIVLNIPDFAEPLNTIEEVRAVMQGKMVILVADQWNSIDENQMVIDRLGSCLGISVYVEIHGMSMNAKTWRDLLPKQTSDDRNIYCGGFNDDEFGVWLKHHPPFFTEHEDELALLTGKVPLLLSVFARVYGNGDSWESVVQRVQLDENMKELERSLSAFYNEMDGDLVWKVCTLKVDMMFESELVDHRFFFEDPSRGFCATSELVLWLLYRVWSKKTADDALLTKWPELLFHAATRSTLGFYVEEIIKAQICRQGVIGKYPRPNDRTIKRYRFNPGSEEVTLDLAFEERGAKSWWILLDPQNFNHPGVDMILVTDTTFVGINVTIAKTHSPLEPFFKMWTPLAASKNMEITGLFVAPDNFVHEEENVAISLLKNVYHELWLRIETMWLPTTRKVV
;
A
#
# COMPACT_ATOMS: atom_id res chain seq x y z
N MET A 1 -27.67 -8.86 35.70
CA MET A 1 -27.02 -9.16 34.41
C MET A 1 -26.10 -8.00 34.12
N GLU A 2 -24.79 -8.20 34.09
CA GLU A 2 -23.88 -7.19 33.55
C GLU A 2 -24.20 -7.03 32.06
N GLU A 3 -24.68 -5.86 31.66
CA GLU A 3 -24.81 -5.53 30.23
C GLU A 3 -23.39 -5.50 29.66
N LYS A 4 -23.06 -6.44 28.76
CA LYS A 4 -21.77 -6.42 28.06
C LYS A 4 -21.70 -5.17 27.18
N PRO A 5 -20.54 -4.49 27.10
CA PRO A 5 -20.37 -3.35 26.22
C PRO A 5 -20.62 -3.72 24.77
N ILE A 6 -21.24 -2.81 24.02
CA ILE A 6 -21.35 -2.93 22.56
C ILE A 6 -19.99 -2.57 21.98
N ILE A 7 -19.31 -3.54 21.37
CA ILE A 7 -18.02 -3.32 20.73
C ILE A 7 -18.24 -3.14 19.23
N VAL A 8 -17.80 -2.00 18.71
CA VAL A 8 -17.71 -1.67 17.29
C VAL A 8 -16.24 -1.63 16.91
N LYS A 9 -15.87 -2.28 15.81
CA LYS A 9 -14.48 -2.26 15.32
C LYS A 9 -14.43 -1.51 14.01
N VAL A 10 -13.59 -0.48 13.94
CA VAL A 10 -13.32 0.29 12.72
C VAL A 10 -11.94 -0.14 12.20
N VAL A 11 -11.94 -1.00 11.19
CA VAL A 11 -10.75 -1.71 10.73
C VAL A 11 -10.35 -1.24 9.34
N GLY A 12 -9.07 -0.95 9.11
CA GLY A 12 -8.60 -0.63 7.75
C GLY A 12 -7.09 -0.48 7.69
N THR A 13 -6.50 -0.45 6.51
CA THR A 13 -5.04 -0.32 6.37
C THR A 13 -4.54 1.08 6.77
N ILE A 14 -3.22 1.24 6.82
CA ILE A 14 -2.56 2.51 7.11
C ILE A 14 -2.86 3.50 5.97
N GLY A 15 -3.21 4.75 6.31
CA GLY A 15 -3.42 5.83 5.33
C GLY A 15 -4.87 6.16 4.99
N TYR A 16 -5.85 5.46 5.58
CA TYR A 16 -7.28 5.69 5.30
C TYR A 16 -7.98 6.79 6.06
N GLY A 17 -7.26 7.50 6.93
CA GLY A 17 -7.91 8.54 7.72
C GLY A 17 -8.85 7.98 8.80
N LYS A 18 -8.76 6.70 9.19
CA LYS A 18 -9.49 6.14 10.34
C LYS A 18 -9.32 7.00 11.59
N SER A 19 -8.09 7.41 11.90
CA SER A 19 -7.79 8.32 13.00
C SER A 19 -8.56 9.65 12.89
N HIS A 20 -8.71 10.18 11.67
CA HIS A 20 -9.49 11.39 11.42
C HIS A 20 -10.99 11.13 11.60
N MET A 21 -11.51 10.01 11.08
CA MET A 21 -12.91 9.62 11.27
C MET A 21 -13.26 9.45 12.75
N LEU A 22 -12.41 8.76 13.52
CA LEU A 22 -12.60 8.53 14.95
C LEU A 22 -12.51 9.85 15.74
N ALA A 23 -11.56 10.72 15.40
CA ALA A 23 -11.48 12.05 16.01
C ALA A 23 -12.73 12.89 15.72
N VAL A 24 -13.21 12.92 14.47
CA VAL A 24 -14.43 13.64 14.08
C VAL A 24 -15.65 13.05 14.79
N LEU A 25 -15.74 11.71 14.89
CA LEU A 25 -16.79 11.04 15.63
C LEU A 25 -16.79 11.45 17.11
N ALA A 26 -15.63 11.44 17.77
CA ALA A 26 -15.50 11.89 19.15
C ALA A 26 -15.97 13.35 19.33
N LEU A 27 -15.57 14.25 18.41
CA LEU A 27 -16.03 15.65 18.41
C LEU A 27 -17.54 15.78 18.21
N LEU A 28 -18.13 14.99 17.30
CA LEU A 28 -19.59 14.99 17.08
C LEU A 28 -20.36 14.47 18.30
N LEU A 29 -19.85 13.43 18.98
CA LEU A 29 -20.44 12.91 20.21
C LEU A 29 -20.38 13.94 21.34
N LEU A 30 -19.23 14.60 21.52
CA LEU A 30 -19.04 15.68 22.49
C LEU A 30 -19.94 16.89 22.20
N LYS A 31 -20.11 17.26 20.93
CA LYS A 31 -20.93 18.41 20.52
C LYS A 31 -22.43 18.17 20.69
N ASN A 32 -22.90 16.98 20.31
CA ASN A 32 -24.34 16.70 20.27
C ASN A 32 -24.92 16.24 21.62
N GLN A 33 -24.08 15.78 22.57
CA GLN A 33 -24.46 15.39 23.94
C GLN A 33 -25.80 14.64 24.03
N VAL A 34 -25.95 13.58 23.24
CA VAL A 34 -27.21 12.83 23.17
C VAL A 34 -27.50 12.19 24.51
N LYS A 35 -28.62 12.55 25.12
CA LYS A 35 -29.08 11.93 26.37
C LYS A 35 -29.48 10.48 26.12
N ASN A 36 -29.06 9.58 27.00
CA ASN A 36 -29.50 8.19 26.95
C ASN A 36 -30.97 8.04 27.40
N ARG A 37 -31.48 6.80 27.38
CA ARG A 37 -32.82 6.43 27.83
C ARG A 37 -33.15 6.82 29.28
N PHE A 38 -32.15 7.13 30.09
CA PHE A 38 -32.26 7.54 31.49
C PHE A 38 -32.03 9.06 31.69
N GLY A 39 -31.86 9.81 30.61
CA GLY A 39 -31.68 11.27 30.64
C GLY A 39 -30.26 11.75 30.94
N SER A 40 -29.27 10.87 31.12
CA SER A 40 -27.87 11.25 31.34
C SER A 40 -27.08 11.31 30.04
N VAL A 41 -26.11 12.23 29.99
CA VAL A 41 -25.19 12.38 28.86
C VAL A 41 -24.02 11.41 29.05
N PRO A 42 -23.72 10.54 28.07
CA PRO A 42 -22.56 9.67 28.15
C PRO A 42 -21.25 10.47 28.17
N PHE A 43 -20.29 9.99 28.97
CA PHE A 43 -18.92 10.46 28.94
C PHE A 43 -18.21 9.91 27.69
N VAL A 44 -17.64 10.79 26.86
CA VAL A 44 -16.89 10.38 25.67
C VAL A 44 -15.41 10.34 26.01
N CYS A 45 -14.82 9.14 26.00
CA CYS A 45 -13.39 8.96 26.20
C CYS A 45 -12.73 8.71 24.84
N TYR A 46 -11.91 9.63 24.35
CA TYR A 46 -11.13 9.46 23.12
C TYR A 46 -9.65 9.21 23.44
N ILE A 47 -9.11 8.12 22.88
CA ILE A 47 -7.69 7.76 22.96
C ILE A 47 -7.13 7.71 21.53
N PRO A 48 -6.34 8.72 21.11
CA PRO A 48 -5.87 8.82 19.72
C PRO A 48 -4.73 7.84 19.36
N ASP A 49 -4.00 7.33 20.36
CA ASP A 49 -2.99 6.30 20.16
C ASP A 49 -2.90 5.41 21.40
N CYS A 50 -3.43 4.19 21.32
CA CYS A 50 -3.37 3.22 22.42
C CYS A 50 -1.94 2.81 22.82
N LYS A 51 -0.91 3.00 22.00
CA LYS A 51 0.49 2.69 22.38
C LYS A 51 0.95 3.50 23.58
N THR A 52 0.46 4.73 23.71
CA THR A 52 0.78 5.60 24.86
C THR A 52 0.40 4.98 26.19
N LEU A 53 -0.61 4.08 26.20
CA LEU A 53 -1.05 3.36 27.40
C LEU A 53 -0.04 2.29 27.86
N LEU A 54 0.89 1.88 26.98
CA LEU A 54 1.97 0.94 27.30
C LEU A 54 3.16 1.61 28.00
N GLU A 55 3.28 2.94 27.91
CA GLU A 55 4.47 3.67 28.37
C GLU A 55 4.57 3.73 29.90
N SER A 56 3.49 4.15 30.57
CA SER A 56 3.45 4.31 32.01
C SER A 56 2.04 4.49 32.55
N GLU A 57 1.89 4.38 33.87
CA GLU A 57 0.65 4.73 34.57
C GLU A 57 0.32 6.23 34.46
N SER A 58 1.34 7.10 34.43
CA SER A 58 1.15 8.55 34.27
C SER A 58 0.57 8.94 32.91
N ALA A 59 0.84 8.16 31.86
CA ALA A 59 0.24 8.38 30.54
C ALA A 59 -1.28 8.18 30.58
N ILE A 60 -1.75 7.12 31.25
CA ILE A 60 -3.18 6.84 31.45
C ILE A 60 -3.85 7.98 32.20
N LEU A 61 -3.25 8.45 33.30
CA LEU A 61 -3.77 9.57 34.09
C LEU A 61 -3.90 10.84 33.25
N THR A 62 -2.88 11.16 32.45
CA THR A 62 -2.87 12.34 31.59
C THR A 62 -4.00 12.28 30.56
N ILE A 63 -4.17 11.15 29.88
CA ILE A 63 -5.22 10.96 28.87
C ILE A 63 -6.61 11.07 29.49
N LEU A 64 -6.82 10.46 30.66
CA LEU A 64 -8.12 10.49 31.33
C LEU A 64 -8.43 11.87 31.90
N HIS A 65 -7.46 12.59 32.44
CA HIS A 65 -7.64 13.97 32.90
C HIS A 65 -8.05 14.89 31.74
N GLN A 66 -7.37 14.79 30.59
CA GLN A 66 -7.74 15.55 29.38
C GLN A 66 -9.18 15.24 28.93
N ASN A 67 -9.56 13.96 28.91
CA ASN A 67 -10.93 13.57 28.56
C ASN A 67 -11.97 14.09 29.57
N ILE A 68 -11.62 14.14 30.87
CA ILE A 68 -12.50 14.71 31.90
C ILE A 68 -12.72 16.20 31.65
N VAL A 69 -11.66 16.96 31.38
CA VAL A 69 -11.76 18.39 31.05
C VAL A 69 -12.59 18.63 29.78
N LEU A 70 -12.46 17.77 28.76
CA LEU A 70 -13.24 17.86 27.53
C LEU A 70 -14.75 17.63 27.75
N ASN A 71 -15.11 16.71 28.64
CA ASN A 71 -16.51 16.39 28.94
C ASN A 71 -17.12 17.32 29.99
N ILE A 72 -16.28 17.95 30.83
CA ILE A 72 -16.68 18.79 31.96
C ILE A 72 -15.84 20.07 31.91
N PRO A 73 -16.30 21.10 31.16
CA PRO A 73 -15.53 22.31 30.91
C PRO A 73 -15.07 23.08 32.17
N ASP A 74 -15.76 22.90 33.30
CA ASP A 74 -15.45 23.56 34.58
C ASP A 74 -14.59 22.69 35.53
N PHE A 75 -14.08 21.54 35.07
CA PHE A 75 -13.25 20.67 35.90
C PHE A 75 -11.84 21.24 36.07
N ALA A 76 -11.52 21.71 37.28
CA ALA A 76 -10.26 22.40 37.58
C ALA A 76 -9.29 21.59 38.47
N GLU A 77 -9.72 20.44 39.00
CA GLU A 77 -8.92 19.67 39.95
C GLU A 77 -7.85 18.82 39.22
N PRO A 78 -6.59 18.81 39.68
CA PRO A 78 -5.59 17.90 39.14
C PRO A 78 -5.87 16.47 39.61
N LEU A 79 -5.83 15.51 38.70
CA LEU A 79 -5.96 14.08 39.00
C LEU A 79 -4.58 13.44 38.95
N ASN A 80 -4.07 13.03 40.11
CA ASN A 80 -2.72 12.49 40.29
C ASN A 80 -2.71 10.96 40.51
N THR A 81 -3.87 10.36 40.79
CA THR A 81 -4.01 8.91 41.05
C THR A 81 -5.17 8.29 40.29
N ILE A 82 -5.10 6.96 40.07
CA ILE A 82 -6.17 6.20 39.41
C ILE A 82 -7.44 6.23 40.26
N GLU A 83 -7.30 6.22 41.59
CA GLU A 83 -8.42 6.27 42.54
C GLU A 83 -9.23 7.57 42.39
N GLU A 84 -8.55 8.70 42.23
CA GLU A 84 -9.19 10.00 41.99
C GLU A 84 -9.95 9.99 40.65
N VAL A 85 -9.33 9.47 39.58
CA VAL A 85 -10.00 9.31 38.28
C VAL A 85 -11.23 8.41 38.40
N ARG A 86 -11.10 7.27 39.08
CA ARG A 86 -12.19 6.32 39.30
C ARG A 86 -13.35 6.95 40.06
N ALA A 87 -13.06 7.78 41.07
CA ALA A 87 -14.08 8.51 41.81
C ALA A 87 -14.86 9.48 40.91
N VAL A 88 -14.18 10.21 40.01
CA VAL A 88 -14.83 11.10 39.04
C VAL A 88 -15.65 10.34 38.00
N MET A 89 -15.22 9.13 37.63
CA MET A 89 -15.88 8.28 36.63
C MET A 89 -17.02 7.44 37.21
N GLN A 90 -17.14 7.35 38.53
CA GLN A 90 -18.12 6.48 39.18
C GLN A 90 -19.56 6.80 38.73
N GLY A 91 -20.26 5.77 38.23
CA GLY A 91 -21.65 5.88 37.79
C GLY A 91 -21.87 6.57 36.44
N LYS A 92 -20.80 6.95 35.73
CA LYS A 92 -20.90 7.53 34.38
C LYS A 92 -20.97 6.42 33.34
N MET A 93 -21.92 6.53 32.42
CA MET A 93 -21.89 5.72 31.20
C MET A 93 -20.80 6.25 30.28
N VAL A 94 -19.97 5.36 29.74
CA VAL A 94 -18.82 5.73 28.91
C VAL A 94 -19.01 5.24 27.48
N ILE A 95 -18.72 6.11 26.52
CA ILE A 95 -18.42 5.76 25.12
C ILE A 95 -16.91 5.87 24.95
N LEU A 96 -16.24 4.74 24.78
CA LEU A 96 -14.80 4.70 24.52
C LEU A 96 -14.57 4.70 23.01
N VAL A 97 -13.79 5.65 22.51
CA VAL A 97 -13.30 5.71 21.13
C VAL A 97 -11.78 5.60 21.19
N ALA A 98 -11.22 4.49 20.76
CA ALA A 98 -9.80 4.19 20.95
C ALA A 98 -9.14 3.78 19.64
N ASP A 99 -8.18 4.57 19.17
CA ASP A 99 -7.44 4.29 17.93
C ASP A 99 -6.16 3.49 18.18
N GLN A 100 -5.72 2.74 17.17
CA GLN A 100 -4.60 1.80 17.23
C GLN A 100 -4.77 0.71 18.31
N TRP A 101 -6.00 0.22 18.53
CA TRP A 101 -6.33 -0.77 19.56
C TRP A 101 -5.49 -2.06 19.47
N ASN A 102 -5.12 -2.48 18.25
CA ASN A 102 -4.20 -3.62 18.01
C ASN A 102 -2.90 -3.54 18.81
N SER A 103 -2.48 -2.34 19.20
CA SER A 103 -1.23 -2.15 19.93
C SER A 103 -1.30 -2.65 21.36
N ILE A 104 -2.50 -2.80 21.92
CA ILE A 104 -2.73 -3.23 23.30
C ILE A 104 -3.65 -4.45 23.43
N ASP A 105 -4.16 -4.99 22.31
CA ASP A 105 -5.20 -6.01 22.30
C ASP A 105 -4.81 -7.34 22.98
N GLU A 106 -3.51 -7.64 23.08
CA GLU A 106 -2.94 -8.77 23.83
C GLU A 106 -2.50 -8.41 25.26
N ASN A 107 -2.45 -7.11 25.59
CA ASN A 107 -1.99 -6.65 26.90
C ASN A 107 -3.16 -6.48 27.86
N GLN A 108 -3.66 -7.62 28.35
CA GLN A 108 -4.81 -7.66 29.25
C GLN A 108 -4.62 -6.78 30.50
N MET A 109 -3.39 -6.69 31.02
CA MET A 109 -3.10 -5.84 32.19
C MET A 109 -3.40 -4.35 31.92
N VAL A 110 -3.06 -3.85 30.73
CA VAL A 110 -3.31 -2.44 30.34
C VAL A 110 -4.81 -2.22 30.06
N ILE A 111 -5.47 -3.18 29.41
CA ILE A 111 -6.92 -3.16 29.17
C ILE A 111 -7.69 -3.15 30.50
N ASP A 112 -7.34 -4.04 31.43
CA ASP A 112 -7.97 -4.13 32.75
C ASP A 112 -7.77 -2.85 33.54
N ARG A 113 -6.56 -2.27 33.47
CA ARG A 113 -6.26 -0.99 34.12
C ARG A 113 -7.11 0.14 33.55
N LEU A 114 -7.18 0.27 32.23
CA LEU A 114 -8.03 1.26 31.57
C LEU A 114 -9.51 1.06 31.95
N GLY A 115 -10.01 -0.17 31.85
CA GLY A 115 -11.37 -0.52 32.25
C GLY A 115 -11.67 -0.18 33.71
N SER A 116 -10.71 -0.41 34.61
CA SER A 116 -10.85 -0.07 36.03
C SER A 116 -10.95 1.44 36.29
N CYS A 117 -10.38 2.28 35.41
CA CYS A 117 -10.47 3.73 35.50
C CYS A 117 -11.79 4.26 34.95
N LEU A 118 -12.25 3.69 33.82
CA LEU A 118 -13.52 4.05 33.19
C LEU A 118 -14.74 3.56 33.99
N GLY A 119 -14.53 2.59 34.88
CA GLY A 119 -15.59 1.96 35.67
C GLY A 119 -16.34 0.88 34.89
N ILE A 120 -17.21 0.15 35.58
CA ILE A 120 -17.93 -1.02 35.04
C ILE A 120 -18.98 -0.61 33.97
N SER A 121 -19.26 0.69 33.80
CA SER A 121 -20.41 1.21 33.03
C SER A 121 -20.10 1.57 31.58
N VAL A 122 -19.01 1.03 31.01
CA VAL A 122 -18.71 1.21 29.57
C VAL A 122 -19.85 0.62 28.75
N TYR A 123 -20.47 1.46 27.92
CA TYR A 123 -21.67 1.08 27.17
C TYR A 123 -21.34 0.75 25.72
N VAL A 124 -20.47 1.56 25.12
CA VAL A 124 -20.00 1.38 23.74
C VAL A 124 -18.50 1.53 23.71
N GLU A 125 -17.84 0.62 23.01
CA GLU A 125 -16.42 0.69 22.69
C GLU A 125 -16.28 0.72 21.17
N ILE A 126 -15.54 1.71 20.65
CA ILE A 126 -15.22 1.86 19.24
C ILE A 126 -13.71 1.70 19.11
N HIS A 127 -13.28 0.58 18.55
CA HIS A 127 -11.87 0.22 18.40
C HIS A 127 -11.41 0.53 16.98
N GLY A 128 -10.56 1.54 16.82
CA GLY A 128 -9.78 1.80 15.62
C GLY A 128 -8.65 0.79 15.49
N MET A 129 -8.64 0.02 14.41
CA MET A 129 -7.73 -1.10 14.21
C MET A 129 -7.06 -1.03 12.84
N SER A 130 -5.74 -1.21 12.81
CA SER A 130 -5.02 -1.32 11.53
C SER A 130 -5.07 -2.76 11.03
N MET A 131 -5.37 -2.98 9.75
CA MET A 131 -5.47 -4.33 9.19
C MET A 131 -4.07 -4.98 9.09
N ASN A 132 -3.86 -6.09 9.81
CA ASN A 132 -2.69 -6.98 9.73
C ASN A 132 -3.12 -8.45 9.74
N ALA A 133 -2.19 -9.42 9.65
CA ALA A 133 -2.58 -10.82 9.53
C ALA A 133 -3.20 -11.43 10.75
N LYS A 134 -2.93 -10.87 11.92
CA LYS A 134 -3.61 -11.26 13.14
C LYS A 134 -5.05 -10.73 13.14
N THR A 135 -5.25 -9.42 12.94
CA THR A 135 -6.57 -8.79 12.86
C THR A 135 -7.44 -9.45 11.79
N TRP A 136 -6.87 -9.76 10.63
CA TRP A 136 -7.53 -10.54 9.60
C TRP A 136 -8.01 -11.90 10.10
N ARG A 137 -7.10 -12.70 10.70
CA ARG A 137 -7.42 -14.02 11.25
C ARG A 137 -8.43 -13.97 12.39
N ASP A 138 -8.40 -12.94 13.24
CA ASP A 138 -9.29 -12.78 14.38
C ASP A 138 -10.70 -12.33 13.96
N LEU A 139 -10.81 -11.71 12.78
CA LEU A 139 -12.08 -11.27 12.20
C LEU A 139 -12.69 -12.35 11.29
N LEU A 140 -11.89 -13.23 10.67
CA LEU A 140 -12.33 -14.32 9.79
C LEU A 140 -13.46 -15.20 10.38
N PRO A 141 -13.46 -15.60 11.68
CA PRO A 141 -14.51 -16.43 12.25
C PRO A 141 -15.77 -15.65 12.66
N LYS A 142 -15.72 -14.30 12.71
CA LYS A 142 -16.76 -13.44 13.31
C LYS A 142 -17.67 -12.77 12.30
N GLN A 143 -17.39 -12.93 11.00
CA GLN A 143 -18.14 -12.28 9.92
C GLN A 143 -19.41 -13.02 9.47
N THR A 144 -19.75 -14.16 10.06
CA THR A 144 -21.01 -14.84 9.73
C THR A 144 -22.23 -14.31 10.48
N SER A 145 -22.10 -13.37 11.44
CA SER A 145 -23.28 -12.85 12.16
C SER A 145 -23.13 -11.54 12.95
N ASP A 146 -22.04 -10.77 12.84
CA ASP A 146 -21.79 -9.61 13.72
C ASP A 146 -21.64 -8.29 12.93
N ASP A 147 -22.75 -7.53 12.79
CA ASP A 147 -22.89 -6.25 12.07
C ASP A 147 -22.10 -5.07 12.68
N ARG A 148 -21.12 -5.35 13.55
CA ARG A 148 -20.39 -4.35 14.36
C ARG A 148 -18.95 -4.14 13.92
N ASN A 149 -18.53 -4.77 12.82
CA ASN A 149 -17.24 -4.50 12.18
C ASN A 149 -17.46 -3.59 10.97
N ILE A 150 -16.86 -2.41 11.00
CA ILE A 150 -16.81 -1.44 9.90
C ILE A 150 -15.43 -1.54 9.29
N TYR A 151 -15.36 -1.82 8.00
CA TYR A 151 -14.10 -1.79 7.28
C TYR A 151 -13.93 -0.43 6.59
N CYS A 152 -12.72 0.11 6.53
CA CYS A 152 -12.42 1.36 5.85
C CYS A 152 -11.37 1.10 4.76
N GLY A 153 -11.75 1.38 3.52
CA GLY A 153 -10.87 1.46 2.36
C GLY A 153 -11.26 2.69 1.54
N GLY A 154 -10.35 3.35 0.86
CA GLY A 154 -10.47 4.51 -0.07
C GLY A 154 -11.52 5.59 0.19
N PHE A 155 -11.57 6.55 -0.73
CA PHE A 155 -12.79 7.25 -1.04
C PHE A 155 -13.58 6.45 -2.09
N ASN A 156 -14.90 6.46 -1.98
CA ASN A 156 -15.80 5.90 -3.01
C ASN A 156 -15.94 6.97 -4.09
N ASP A 157 -16.67 6.67 -5.16
CA ASP A 157 -16.81 7.60 -6.27
C ASP A 157 -17.43 8.94 -5.84
N ASP A 158 -18.37 8.92 -4.91
CA ASP A 158 -18.99 10.14 -4.39
C ASP A 158 -18.02 10.97 -3.54
N GLU A 159 -17.35 10.36 -2.56
CA GLU A 159 -16.36 10.99 -1.70
C GLU A 159 -15.15 11.49 -2.49
N PHE A 160 -14.71 10.73 -3.50
CA PHE A 160 -13.63 11.12 -4.40
C PHE A 160 -14.06 12.28 -5.29
N GLY A 161 -15.30 12.25 -5.80
CA GLY A 161 -15.89 13.38 -6.51
C GLY A 161 -16.01 14.63 -5.64
N VAL A 162 -16.33 14.49 -4.35
CA VAL A 162 -16.28 15.59 -3.38
C VAL A 162 -14.85 16.09 -3.20
N TRP A 163 -13.88 15.18 -3.07
CA TRP A 163 -12.47 15.56 -2.97
C TRP A 163 -12.01 16.35 -4.20
N LEU A 164 -12.29 15.88 -5.42
CA LEU A 164 -11.94 16.55 -6.67
C LEU A 164 -12.52 17.97 -6.75
N LYS A 165 -13.78 18.15 -6.32
CA LYS A 165 -14.43 19.48 -6.28
C LYS A 165 -13.75 20.50 -5.36
N HIS A 166 -13.03 20.03 -4.34
CA HIS A 166 -12.32 20.89 -3.38
C HIS A 166 -10.84 21.10 -3.74
N HIS A 167 -10.37 20.55 -4.86
CA HIS A 167 -8.98 20.63 -5.30
C HIS A 167 -8.89 21.25 -6.71
N PRO A 168 -7.69 21.70 -7.15
CA PRO A 168 -7.51 22.31 -8.46
C PRO A 168 -8.01 21.44 -9.62
N PRO A 169 -8.56 22.03 -10.71
CA PRO A 169 -9.06 21.30 -11.89
C PRO A 169 -8.05 20.32 -12.50
N PHE A 170 -6.75 20.58 -12.31
CA PHE A 170 -5.66 19.66 -12.65
C PHE A 170 -5.93 18.20 -12.24
N PHE A 171 -6.47 17.95 -11.04
CA PHE A 171 -6.76 16.59 -10.60
C PHE A 171 -8.01 15.99 -11.25
N THR A 172 -8.94 16.83 -11.72
CA THR A 172 -10.10 16.39 -12.50
C THR A 172 -9.67 16.02 -13.93
N GLU A 173 -8.72 16.76 -14.51
CA GLU A 173 -8.14 16.45 -15.82
C GLU A 173 -7.37 15.11 -15.83
N HIS A 174 -6.82 14.72 -14.68
CA HIS A 174 -6.10 13.45 -14.46
C HIS A 174 -6.85 12.48 -13.54
N GLU A 175 -8.19 12.52 -13.50
CA GLU A 175 -9.00 11.75 -12.55
C GLU A 175 -8.70 10.25 -12.60
N ASP A 176 -8.74 9.66 -13.79
CA ASP A 176 -8.53 8.22 -14.00
C ASP A 176 -7.13 7.79 -13.54
N GLU A 177 -6.10 8.58 -13.91
CA GLU A 177 -4.72 8.29 -13.55
C GLU A 177 -4.46 8.49 -12.04
N LEU A 178 -5.07 9.50 -11.43
CA LEU A 178 -5.00 9.73 -10.00
C LEU A 178 -5.68 8.59 -9.23
N ALA A 179 -6.86 8.15 -9.67
CA ALA A 179 -7.56 7.02 -9.09
C ALA A 179 -6.75 5.72 -9.20
N LEU A 180 -6.09 5.51 -10.34
CA LEU A 180 -5.22 4.36 -10.62
C LEU A 180 -3.97 4.33 -9.75
N LEU A 181 -3.28 5.47 -9.63
CA LEU A 181 -2.06 5.60 -8.83
C LEU A 181 -2.33 5.48 -7.33
N THR A 182 -3.44 6.04 -6.87
CA THR A 182 -3.71 6.18 -5.43
C THR A 182 -4.73 5.19 -4.89
N GLY A 183 -5.52 4.53 -5.73
CA GLY A 183 -6.66 3.72 -5.29
C GLY A 183 -7.65 4.54 -4.45
N LYS A 184 -7.68 5.85 -4.69
CA LYS A 184 -8.44 6.85 -3.93
C LYS A 184 -8.11 6.83 -2.43
N VAL A 185 -6.89 6.41 -2.05
CA VAL A 185 -6.43 6.41 -0.65
C VAL A 185 -6.20 7.85 -0.19
N PRO A 186 -6.91 8.34 0.85
CA PRO A 186 -6.83 9.74 1.30
C PRO A 186 -5.41 10.21 1.62
N LEU A 187 -4.57 9.36 2.25
CA LEU A 187 -3.17 9.69 2.50
C LEU A 187 -2.42 9.96 1.19
N LEU A 188 -2.56 9.09 0.18
CA LEU A 188 -1.88 9.27 -1.10
C LEU A 188 -2.41 10.51 -1.83
N LEU A 189 -3.74 10.68 -1.89
CA LEU A 189 -4.39 11.87 -2.43
C LEU A 189 -3.87 13.16 -1.76
N SER A 190 -3.67 13.14 -0.44
CA SER A 190 -3.14 14.29 0.30
C SER A 190 -1.69 14.63 -0.06
N VAL A 191 -0.87 13.62 -0.39
CA VAL A 191 0.50 13.86 -0.86
C VAL A 191 0.46 14.54 -2.23
N PHE A 192 -0.37 14.04 -3.16
CA PHE A 192 -0.58 14.68 -4.47
C PHE A 192 -1.01 16.15 -4.33
N ALA A 193 -2.05 16.42 -3.52
CA ALA A 193 -2.53 17.77 -3.29
C ALA A 193 -1.47 18.70 -2.69
N ARG A 194 -0.62 18.19 -1.79
CA ARG A 194 0.42 18.98 -1.14
C ARG A 194 1.60 19.30 -2.07
N VAL A 195 2.03 18.34 -2.89
CA VAL A 195 3.20 18.53 -3.76
C VAL A 195 2.87 19.28 -5.04
N TYR A 196 1.61 19.41 -5.42
CA TYR A 196 1.18 20.14 -6.60
C TYR A 196 1.42 21.65 -6.47
N GLY A 197 1.92 22.26 -7.55
CA GLY A 197 2.08 23.69 -7.75
C GLY A 197 1.48 24.13 -9.10
N ASN A 198 1.13 25.41 -9.20
CA ASN A 198 0.50 25.92 -10.42
C ASN A 198 1.46 25.83 -11.62
N GLY A 199 0.99 25.19 -12.69
CA GLY A 199 1.75 25.03 -13.95
C GLY A 199 2.60 23.75 -14.04
N ASP A 200 2.52 22.85 -13.05
CA ASP A 200 3.18 21.56 -13.16
C ASP A 200 2.55 20.67 -14.24
N SER A 201 3.36 19.77 -14.81
CA SER A 201 2.85 18.62 -15.56
C SER A 201 2.52 17.46 -14.62
N TRP A 202 1.67 16.54 -15.08
CA TRP A 202 1.35 15.32 -14.34
C TRP A 202 2.57 14.50 -13.96
N GLU A 203 3.49 14.29 -14.90
CA GLU A 203 4.72 13.52 -14.70
C GLU A 203 5.59 14.14 -13.60
N SER A 204 5.70 15.48 -13.58
CA SER A 204 6.45 16.19 -12.56
C SER A 204 5.83 16.01 -11.17
N VAL A 205 4.50 16.08 -11.07
CA VAL A 205 3.78 15.85 -9.80
C VAL A 205 4.01 14.42 -9.32
N VAL A 206 3.82 13.42 -10.17
CA VAL A 206 4.04 12.01 -9.83
C VAL A 206 5.47 11.77 -9.36
N GLN A 207 6.48 12.34 -10.04
CA GLN A 207 7.87 12.24 -9.63
C GLN A 207 8.10 12.84 -8.24
N ARG A 208 7.52 14.01 -7.94
CA ARG A 208 7.66 14.64 -6.61
C ARG A 208 6.94 13.86 -5.53
N VAL A 209 5.78 13.27 -5.81
CA VAL A 209 5.10 12.35 -4.88
C VAL A 209 6.03 11.20 -4.48
N GLN A 210 6.67 10.55 -5.44
CA GLN A 210 7.55 9.39 -5.16
C GLN A 210 8.77 9.74 -4.30
N LEU A 211 9.23 10.99 -4.36
CA LEU A 211 10.38 11.48 -3.58
C LEU A 211 9.99 12.10 -2.23
N ASP A 212 8.69 12.26 -1.99
CA ASP A 212 8.16 12.95 -0.83
C ASP A 212 8.44 12.19 0.49
N GLU A 213 8.75 12.93 1.55
CA GLU A 213 9.05 12.37 2.88
C GLU A 213 7.88 11.59 3.51
N ASN A 214 6.63 11.95 3.24
CA ASN A 214 5.46 11.17 3.68
C ASN A 214 5.42 9.80 3.01
N MET A 215 5.86 9.68 1.76
CA MET A 215 5.94 8.38 1.09
C MET A 215 7.04 7.51 1.72
N LYS A 216 8.17 8.12 2.09
CA LYS A 216 9.24 7.43 2.84
C LYS A 216 8.82 7.05 4.25
N GLU A 217 8.04 7.90 4.93
CA GLU A 217 7.47 7.61 6.25
C GLU A 217 6.45 6.47 6.17
N LEU A 218 5.62 6.47 5.13
CA LEU A 218 4.69 5.38 4.87
C LEU A 218 5.45 4.07 4.62
N GLU A 219 6.50 4.07 3.80
CA GLU A 219 7.36 2.90 3.60
C GLU A 219 7.95 2.38 4.92
N ARG A 220 8.47 3.27 5.76
CA ARG A 220 9.01 2.93 7.09
C ARG A 220 7.92 2.37 8.01
N SER A 221 6.73 2.96 7.98
CA SER A 221 5.58 2.51 8.77
C SER A 221 5.08 1.14 8.31
N LEU A 222 4.99 0.91 7.00
CA LEU A 222 4.64 -0.39 6.42
C LEU A 222 5.68 -1.45 6.82
N SER A 223 6.97 -1.12 6.77
CA SER A 223 8.07 -2.00 7.18
C SER A 223 8.04 -2.36 8.66
N ALA A 224 7.70 -1.40 9.53
CA ALA A 224 7.62 -1.61 10.96
C ALA A 224 6.36 -2.40 11.36
N PHE A 225 5.25 -2.19 10.65
CA PHE A 225 3.95 -2.74 10.99
C PHE A 225 3.72 -4.15 10.45
N TYR A 226 4.24 -4.48 9.27
CA TYR A 226 4.05 -5.79 8.65
C TYR A 226 5.30 -6.67 8.74
N ASN A 227 5.14 -7.89 9.27
CA ASN A 227 6.19 -8.91 9.31
C ASN A 227 6.18 -9.84 8.08
N GLU A 228 7.12 -10.79 7.99
CA GLU A 228 7.26 -11.70 6.83
C GLU A 228 6.03 -12.61 6.62
N MET A 229 5.29 -12.97 7.68
CA MET A 229 4.03 -13.71 7.56
C MET A 229 2.85 -12.82 7.16
N ASP A 230 2.89 -11.53 7.54
CA ASP A 230 1.99 -10.53 6.96
C ASP A 230 2.28 -10.31 5.47
N GLY A 231 3.51 -10.55 5.01
CA GLY A 231 3.88 -10.52 3.60
C GLY A 231 3.10 -11.53 2.76
N ASP A 232 2.98 -12.80 3.18
CA ASP A 232 2.14 -13.79 2.45
C ASP A 232 0.65 -13.48 2.58
N LEU A 233 0.17 -12.87 3.68
CA LEU A 233 -1.21 -12.41 3.76
C LEU A 233 -1.45 -11.21 2.84
N VAL A 234 -0.65 -10.17 2.90
CA VAL A 234 -0.80 -9.00 2.04
C VAL A 234 -0.57 -9.40 0.60
N TRP A 235 0.32 -10.34 0.29
CA TRP A 235 0.39 -10.93 -1.04
C TRP A 235 -0.89 -11.70 -1.35
N LYS A 236 -1.37 -12.64 -0.53
CA LYS A 236 -2.66 -13.34 -0.75
C LYS A 236 -3.84 -12.39 -0.92
N VAL A 237 -3.87 -11.31 -0.17
CA VAL A 237 -4.93 -10.31 -0.17
C VAL A 237 -4.75 -9.33 -1.35
N CYS A 238 -3.52 -9.11 -1.81
CA CYS A 238 -3.22 -8.38 -3.05
C CYS A 238 -3.35 -9.26 -4.31
N THR A 239 -3.31 -10.60 -4.22
CA THR A 239 -2.97 -11.50 -5.35
C THR A 239 -3.78 -12.79 -5.47
N LEU A 240 -4.59 -13.13 -4.46
CA LEU A 240 -5.38 -14.35 -4.41
C LEU A 240 -6.81 -14.06 -3.98
N LYS A 241 -7.74 -14.88 -4.50
CA LYS A 241 -9.10 -15.02 -4.00
C LYS A 241 -9.10 -15.11 -2.46
N VAL A 242 -9.56 -14.06 -1.78
CA VAL A 242 -10.26 -14.27 -0.51
C VAL A 242 -11.63 -14.85 -0.89
N ASP A 243 -11.67 -16.16 -1.09
CA ASP A 243 -12.80 -16.82 -1.75
C ASP A 243 -14.03 -17.00 -0.84
N MET A 244 -14.02 -16.44 0.36
CA MET A 244 -15.18 -16.49 1.25
C MET A 244 -15.19 -15.27 2.19
N MET A 245 -16.40 -14.78 2.47
CA MET A 245 -16.82 -14.15 3.74
C MET A 245 -17.03 -12.63 3.80
N PHE A 246 -17.28 -11.93 2.70
CA PHE A 246 -17.59 -10.50 2.79
C PHE A 246 -18.73 -10.09 1.84
N GLU A 247 -19.86 -10.81 1.88
CA GLU A 247 -21.14 -10.30 1.36
C GLU A 247 -21.81 -9.44 2.45
N SER A 248 -21.22 -8.30 2.80
CA SER A 248 -21.82 -7.39 3.78
C SER A 248 -21.68 -5.95 3.29
N GLU A 249 -22.80 -5.22 3.28
CA GLU A 249 -22.86 -3.77 2.99
C GLU A 249 -22.01 -2.91 3.95
N LEU A 250 -21.45 -3.53 5.01
CA LEU A 250 -20.57 -2.92 6.01
C LEU A 250 -19.08 -3.13 5.70
N VAL A 251 -18.79 -3.88 4.63
CA VAL A 251 -17.45 -4.11 4.11
C VAL A 251 -17.18 -3.06 3.06
N ASP A 252 -16.04 -2.43 3.20
CA ASP A 252 -15.62 -1.36 2.34
C ASP A 252 -14.49 -1.83 1.41
N HIS A 253 -14.88 -2.12 0.17
CA HIS A 253 -14.12 -2.78 -0.89
C HIS A 253 -13.12 -1.84 -1.59
N ARG A 254 -12.42 -0.96 -0.87
CA ARG A 254 -11.70 0.15 -1.52
C ARG A 254 -10.17 0.14 -1.33
N PHE A 255 -9.62 -0.68 -0.42
CA PHE A 255 -8.24 -1.19 -0.60
C PHE A 255 -8.25 -2.41 -1.53
N PHE A 256 -9.43 -3.04 -1.66
CA PHE A 256 -9.68 -4.19 -2.50
C PHE A 256 -11.03 -4.08 -3.21
N PHE A 257 -11.10 -3.84 -4.51
CA PHE A 257 -12.41 -3.88 -5.18
C PHE A 257 -12.89 -5.33 -5.28
N GLU A 258 -14.21 -5.50 -5.25
CA GLU A 258 -14.86 -6.78 -5.46
C GLU A 258 -15.03 -7.04 -6.95
N ASP A 259 -14.42 -8.11 -7.45
CA ASP A 259 -14.76 -8.71 -8.73
C ASP A 259 -15.70 -9.91 -8.46
N PRO A 260 -16.96 -9.90 -8.95
CA PRO A 260 -17.92 -10.98 -8.76
C PRO A 260 -17.44 -12.37 -9.21
N SER A 261 -16.40 -12.44 -10.03
CA SER A 261 -15.76 -13.68 -10.50
C SER A 261 -14.43 -14.00 -9.83
N ARG A 262 -13.82 -13.06 -9.10
CA ARG A 262 -12.42 -13.16 -8.61
C ARG A 262 -12.18 -12.75 -7.15
N GLY A 263 -13.17 -12.26 -6.42
CA GLY A 263 -13.04 -11.86 -5.00
C GLY A 263 -12.38 -10.48 -4.81
N PHE A 264 -11.77 -10.25 -3.64
CA PHE A 264 -11.13 -8.98 -3.24
C PHE A 264 -9.75 -8.79 -3.88
N CYS A 265 -9.50 -7.65 -4.55
CA CYS A 265 -8.26 -7.36 -5.29
C CYS A 265 -7.70 -5.94 -5.06
N ALA A 266 -6.39 -5.76 -4.83
CA ALA A 266 -5.78 -4.47 -4.43
C ALA A 266 -5.95 -3.31 -5.44
N THR A 267 -6.15 -2.07 -4.96
CA THR A 267 -6.66 -0.94 -5.78
C THR A 267 -5.65 0.10 -6.29
N SER A 268 -4.34 0.09 -5.96
CA SER A 268 -3.43 1.16 -6.41
C SER A 268 -1.99 0.77 -6.76
N GLU A 269 -1.44 1.43 -7.79
CA GLU A 269 -0.05 1.23 -8.24
C GLU A 269 0.98 1.66 -7.19
N LEU A 270 0.78 2.81 -6.54
CA LEU A 270 1.76 3.33 -5.57
C LEU A 270 1.80 2.48 -4.30
N VAL A 271 0.67 1.95 -3.84
CA VAL A 271 0.65 1.03 -2.69
C VAL A 271 1.36 -0.28 -3.07
N LEU A 272 1.07 -0.86 -4.24
CA LEU A 272 1.74 -2.09 -4.69
C LEU A 272 3.25 -1.88 -4.80
N TRP A 273 3.68 -0.75 -5.36
CA TRP A 273 5.09 -0.36 -5.42
C TRP A 273 5.73 -0.22 -4.04
N LEU A 274 5.08 0.47 -3.09
CA LEU A 274 5.57 0.62 -1.72
C LEU A 274 5.70 -0.73 -1.01
N LEU A 275 4.67 -1.58 -1.11
CA LEU A 275 4.67 -2.91 -0.50
C LEU A 275 5.79 -3.78 -1.07
N TYR A 276 6.02 -3.73 -2.37
CA TYR A 276 7.12 -4.47 -2.99
C TYR A 276 8.50 -3.91 -2.60
N ARG A 277 8.64 -2.59 -2.40
CA ARG A 277 9.87 -2.01 -1.87
C ARG A 277 10.22 -2.54 -0.48
N VAL A 278 9.22 -2.63 0.40
CA VAL A 278 9.36 -3.17 1.76
C VAL A 278 9.72 -4.66 1.75
N TRP A 279 9.24 -5.44 0.76
CA TRP A 279 9.34 -6.91 0.78
C TRP A 279 10.20 -7.56 -0.29
N SER A 280 10.83 -6.82 -1.20
CA SER A 280 11.71 -7.36 -2.24
C SER A 280 12.92 -8.10 -1.65
N LYS A 281 12.70 -9.37 -1.33
CA LYS A 281 13.65 -10.37 -0.88
C LYS A 281 13.56 -11.57 -1.82
N LYS A 282 14.58 -12.42 -1.83
CA LYS A 282 14.60 -13.68 -2.60
C LYS A 282 13.31 -14.51 -2.41
N THR A 283 12.74 -14.54 -1.20
CA THR A 283 11.47 -15.22 -0.90
C THR A 283 10.27 -14.64 -1.68
N ALA A 284 10.23 -13.33 -1.90
CA ALA A 284 9.18 -12.67 -2.67
C ALA A 284 9.31 -12.96 -4.18
N ASP A 285 10.55 -12.98 -4.70
CA ASP A 285 10.81 -13.39 -6.08
C ASP A 285 10.40 -14.86 -6.29
N ASP A 286 10.76 -15.77 -5.38
CA ASP A 286 10.36 -17.17 -5.47
C ASP A 286 8.81 -17.33 -5.42
N ALA A 287 8.12 -16.52 -4.62
CA ALA A 287 6.67 -16.50 -4.55
C ALA A 287 6.03 -15.97 -5.85
N LEU A 288 6.56 -14.88 -6.41
CA LEU A 288 6.16 -14.35 -7.73
C LEU A 288 6.29 -15.44 -8.79
N LEU A 289 7.45 -16.09 -8.87
CA LEU A 289 7.73 -17.11 -9.89
C LEU A 289 6.90 -18.39 -9.74
N THR A 290 6.40 -18.68 -8.54
CA THR A 290 5.58 -19.87 -8.30
C THR A 290 4.09 -19.60 -8.55
N LYS A 291 3.60 -18.40 -8.21
CA LYS A 291 2.17 -18.05 -8.22
C LYS A 291 1.77 -17.15 -9.39
N TRP A 292 2.69 -16.83 -10.32
CA TRP A 292 2.43 -15.86 -11.39
C TRP A 292 1.16 -16.12 -12.23
N PRO A 293 0.75 -17.36 -12.56
CA PRO A 293 -0.45 -17.56 -13.37
C PRO A 293 -1.73 -17.15 -12.64
N GLU A 294 -1.75 -17.29 -11.31
CA GLU A 294 -2.83 -16.84 -10.44
C GLU A 294 -2.78 -15.31 -10.31
N LEU A 295 -1.59 -14.75 -10.08
CA LEU A 295 -1.35 -13.30 -10.00
C LEU A 295 -1.92 -12.54 -11.21
N LEU A 296 -1.67 -13.02 -12.43
CA LEU A 296 -2.15 -12.34 -13.65
C LEU A 296 -3.64 -12.56 -13.90
N PHE A 297 -4.17 -13.71 -13.52
CA PHE A 297 -5.61 -13.95 -13.54
C PHE A 297 -6.34 -13.00 -12.59
N HIS A 298 -5.73 -12.71 -11.44
CA HIS A 298 -6.25 -11.78 -10.44
C HIS A 298 -5.83 -10.34 -10.64
N ALA A 299 -5.09 -10.02 -11.71
CA ALA A 299 -4.92 -8.63 -12.09
C ALA A 299 -6.30 -8.00 -12.27
N ALA A 300 -6.41 -6.75 -11.87
CA ALA A 300 -7.66 -6.04 -11.70
C ALA A 300 -7.87 -4.95 -12.74
N THR A 301 -6.76 -4.32 -13.03
CA THR A 301 -6.62 -3.18 -13.93
C THR A 301 -5.41 -3.47 -14.79
N ARG A 302 -5.31 -2.76 -15.91
CA ARG A 302 -4.11 -2.81 -16.76
C ARG A 302 -2.86 -2.44 -15.95
N SER A 303 -2.97 -1.52 -15.03
CA SER A 303 -1.90 -1.13 -14.11
C SER A 303 -1.40 -2.24 -13.21
N THR A 304 -2.28 -2.90 -12.49
CA THR A 304 -1.93 -4.05 -11.65
C THR A 304 -1.31 -5.17 -12.49
N LEU A 305 -1.84 -5.39 -13.70
CA LEU A 305 -1.26 -6.32 -14.66
C LEU A 305 0.17 -5.92 -15.06
N GLY A 306 0.37 -4.65 -15.44
CA GLY A 306 1.68 -4.11 -15.83
C GLY A 306 2.72 -4.27 -14.73
N PHE A 307 2.36 -3.92 -13.51
CA PHE A 307 3.20 -4.10 -12.33
C PHE A 307 3.60 -5.56 -12.11
N TYR A 308 2.63 -6.50 -12.11
CA TYR A 308 2.95 -7.92 -11.94
C TYR A 308 3.85 -8.43 -13.04
N VAL A 309 3.53 -8.11 -14.30
CA VAL A 309 4.34 -8.51 -15.44
C VAL A 309 5.77 -8.02 -15.29
N GLU A 310 5.97 -6.75 -14.93
CA GLU A 310 7.28 -6.14 -14.73
C GLU A 310 8.08 -6.87 -13.63
N GLU A 311 7.49 -7.08 -12.45
CA GLU A 311 8.19 -7.76 -11.34
C GLU A 311 8.40 -9.26 -11.58
N ILE A 312 7.48 -9.95 -12.25
CA ILE A 312 7.66 -11.35 -12.69
C ILE A 312 8.87 -11.44 -13.63
N ILE A 313 8.99 -10.51 -14.59
CA ILE A 313 10.12 -10.48 -15.52
C ILE A 313 11.43 -10.20 -14.79
N LYS A 314 11.45 -9.24 -13.87
CA LYS A 314 12.64 -8.96 -13.02
C LYS A 314 13.07 -10.21 -12.25
N ALA A 315 12.12 -10.89 -11.60
CA ALA A 315 12.39 -12.12 -10.85
C ALA A 315 12.91 -13.26 -11.77
N GLN A 316 12.34 -13.41 -12.98
CA GLN A 316 12.81 -14.40 -13.95
C GLN A 316 14.23 -14.09 -14.43
N ILE A 317 14.54 -12.82 -14.72
CA ILE A 317 15.88 -12.40 -15.12
C ILE A 317 16.87 -12.69 -14.00
N CYS A 318 16.57 -12.37 -12.74
CA CYS A 318 17.43 -12.72 -11.61
C CYS A 318 17.69 -14.23 -11.52
N ARG A 319 16.69 -15.07 -11.82
CA ARG A 319 16.80 -16.52 -11.76
C ARG A 319 17.55 -17.14 -12.94
N GLN A 320 17.31 -16.68 -14.17
CA GLN A 320 17.73 -17.38 -15.40
C GLN A 320 18.37 -16.49 -16.46
N GLY A 321 18.48 -15.17 -16.22
CA GLY A 321 18.85 -14.20 -17.26
C GLY A 321 17.70 -13.98 -18.26
N VAL A 322 18.00 -13.38 -19.40
CA VAL A 322 17.02 -13.24 -20.49
C VAL A 322 17.03 -14.51 -21.31
N ILE A 323 16.01 -15.36 -21.15
CA ILE A 323 15.92 -16.66 -21.83
C ILE A 323 16.11 -16.50 -23.34
N GLY A 324 16.97 -17.33 -23.94
CA GLY A 324 17.21 -17.37 -25.39
C GLY A 324 18.06 -16.24 -25.97
N LYS A 325 18.24 -15.09 -25.29
CA LYS A 325 19.14 -14.00 -25.74
C LYS A 325 20.36 -13.81 -24.85
N TYR A 326 20.15 -13.74 -23.54
CA TYR A 326 21.20 -13.59 -22.53
C TYR A 326 20.96 -14.57 -21.37
N PRO A 327 20.99 -15.90 -21.63
CA PRO A 327 20.79 -16.88 -20.57
C PRO A 327 21.90 -16.76 -19.54
N ARG A 328 21.54 -16.76 -18.25
CA ARG A 328 22.50 -16.70 -17.16
C ARG A 328 23.37 -17.97 -17.17
N PRO A 329 24.70 -17.86 -17.27
CA PRO A 329 25.57 -19.02 -17.18
C PRO A 329 25.44 -19.72 -15.82
N ASN A 330 25.69 -21.03 -15.78
CA ASN A 330 25.51 -21.84 -14.56
C ASN A 330 26.47 -21.45 -13.41
N ASP A 331 27.63 -20.87 -13.74
CA ASP A 331 28.63 -20.35 -12.80
C ASP A 331 28.37 -18.89 -12.39
N ARG A 332 27.31 -18.28 -12.93
CA ARG A 332 26.93 -16.90 -12.67
C ARG A 332 25.68 -16.82 -11.79
N THR A 333 25.68 -15.84 -10.89
CA THR A 333 24.44 -15.32 -10.27
C THR A 333 24.09 -13.97 -10.86
N ILE A 334 22.85 -13.52 -10.67
CA ILE A 334 22.44 -12.14 -10.96
C ILE A 334 22.03 -11.51 -9.64
N LYS A 335 22.56 -10.34 -9.32
CA LYS A 335 22.12 -9.58 -8.15
C LYS A 335 21.49 -8.27 -8.62
N ARG A 336 20.40 -7.93 -7.94
CA ARG A 336 19.61 -6.74 -8.21
C ARG A 336 20.13 -5.55 -7.41
N TYR A 337 20.14 -4.39 -8.05
CA TYR A 337 20.50 -3.10 -7.48
C TYR A 337 19.48 -2.06 -7.90
N ARG A 338 19.05 -1.25 -6.94
CA ARG A 338 18.15 -0.13 -7.21
C ARG A 338 18.91 1.18 -7.25
N PHE A 339 18.60 2.04 -8.21
CA PHE A 339 19.17 3.39 -8.31
C PHE A 339 18.07 4.45 -8.19
N ASN A 340 18.41 5.60 -7.63
CA ASN A 340 17.54 6.78 -7.72
C ASN A 340 17.78 7.47 -9.07
N PRO A 341 16.76 8.13 -9.65
CA PRO A 341 16.98 8.95 -10.84
C PRO A 341 18.11 9.97 -10.62
N GLY A 342 19.07 10.01 -11.54
CA GLY A 342 20.28 10.84 -11.44
C GLY A 342 21.42 10.23 -10.62
N SER A 343 21.24 9.03 -10.05
CA SER A 343 22.29 8.29 -9.34
C SER A 343 22.75 7.02 -10.08
N GLU A 344 22.42 6.91 -11.37
CA GLU A 344 22.67 5.72 -12.20
C GLU A 344 24.15 5.33 -12.18
N GLU A 345 25.04 6.31 -12.41
CA GLU A 345 26.49 6.10 -12.46
C GLU A 345 27.05 5.68 -11.10
N VAL A 346 26.59 6.34 -10.02
CA VAL A 346 27.04 6.01 -8.66
C VAL A 346 26.63 4.60 -8.27
N THR A 347 25.37 4.21 -8.53
CA THR A 347 24.89 2.85 -8.23
C THR A 347 25.64 1.82 -9.09
N LEU A 348 25.90 2.13 -10.36
CA LEU A 348 26.67 1.28 -11.25
C LEU A 348 28.10 1.07 -10.73
N ASP A 349 28.79 2.14 -10.35
CA ASP A 349 30.16 2.07 -9.84
C ASP A 349 30.24 1.21 -8.59
N LEU A 350 29.33 1.43 -7.63
CA LEU A 350 29.22 0.60 -6.43
C LEU A 350 28.96 -0.87 -6.76
N ALA A 351 28.09 -1.14 -7.74
CA ALA A 351 27.82 -2.51 -8.17
C ALA A 351 29.05 -3.19 -8.78
N PHE A 352 29.86 -2.46 -9.58
CA PHE A 352 31.12 -2.96 -10.13
C PHE A 352 32.21 -3.14 -9.06
N GLU A 353 32.30 -2.24 -8.10
CA GLU A 353 33.22 -2.37 -6.95
C GLU A 353 32.88 -3.59 -6.10
N GLU A 354 31.60 -3.78 -5.73
CA GLU A 354 31.14 -4.96 -5.00
C GLU A 354 31.35 -6.25 -5.79
N ARG A 355 31.22 -6.15 -7.13
CA ARG A 355 31.44 -7.26 -8.05
C ARG A 355 32.88 -7.74 -7.97
N GLY A 356 33.86 -6.84 -8.06
CA GLY A 356 35.27 -7.19 -8.02
C GLY A 356 35.61 -8.36 -8.95
N ALA A 357 36.29 -9.38 -8.44
CA ALA A 357 36.63 -10.61 -9.19
C ALA A 357 35.51 -11.68 -9.22
N LYS A 358 34.33 -11.40 -8.64
CA LYS A 358 33.26 -12.38 -8.52
C LYS A 358 32.49 -12.54 -9.83
N SER A 359 31.97 -13.74 -10.04
CA SER A 359 31.27 -14.19 -11.25
C SER A 359 29.76 -13.92 -11.19
N TRP A 360 29.32 -12.67 -11.20
CA TRP A 360 27.90 -12.33 -11.20
C TRP A 360 27.61 -11.17 -12.14
N TRP A 361 26.44 -11.25 -12.74
CA TRP A 361 25.84 -10.19 -13.53
C TRP A 361 25.00 -9.28 -12.62
N ILE A 362 24.72 -8.08 -13.11
CA ILE A 362 24.06 -7.03 -12.35
C ILE A 362 22.72 -6.75 -13.02
N LEU A 363 21.63 -6.74 -12.25
CA LEU A 363 20.34 -6.20 -12.70
C LEU A 363 20.13 -4.86 -12.01
N LEU A 364 20.13 -3.78 -12.77
CA LEU A 364 19.84 -2.43 -12.29
C LEU A 364 18.37 -2.11 -12.56
N ASP A 365 17.64 -1.62 -11.58
CA ASP A 365 16.29 -1.12 -11.79
C ASP A 365 16.05 0.20 -11.04
N PRO A 366 15.23 1.10 -11.59
CA PRO A 366 14.95 2.37 -10.95
C PRO A 366 14.18 2.15 -9.65
N GLN A 367 14.51 2.91 -8.62
CA GLN A 367 13.81 2.92 -7.35
C GLN A 367 12.39 3.51 -7.52
N ASN A 368 12.23 4.40 -8.49
CA ASN A 368 11.00 5.09 -8.81
C ASN A 368 10.10 4.24 -9.72
N PHE A 369 8.81 4.23 -9.44
CA PHE A 369 7.81 3.60 -10.28
C PHE A 369 7.66 4.36 -11.60
N ASN A 370 7.48 3.64 -12.72
CA ASN A 370 7.35 4.22 -14.07
C ASN A 370 8.47 5.21 -14.43
N HIS A 371 9.72 4.87 -14.11
CA HIS A 371 10.85 5.71 -14.48
C HIS A 371 10.95 5.87 -16.01
N PRO A 372 11.00 7.11 -16.53
CA PRO A 372 11.24 7.34 -17.94
C PRO A 372 12.62 6.79 -18.36
N GLY A 373 12.70 6.15 -19.53
CA GLY A 373 13.97 5.65 -20.07
C GLY A 373 14.15 4.13 -20.01
N VAL A 374 13.94 3.48 -18.87
CA VAL A 374 14.09 2.01 -18.78
C VAL A 374 13.38 1.44 -17.55
N ASP A 375 12.80 0.25 -17.65
CA ASP A 375 12.26 -0.45 -16.48
C ASP A 375 13.34 -1.25 -15.74
N MET A 376 14.35 -1.75 -16.45
CA MET A 376 15.53 -2.42 -15.88
C MET A 376 16.69 -2.57 -16.88
N ILE A 377 17.91 -2.72 -16.38
CA ILE A 377 19.12 -2.96 -17.17
C ILE A 377 19.83 -4.19 -16.65
N LEU A 378 20.02 -5.17 -17.52
CA LEU A 378 20.91 -6.29 -17.26
C LEU A 378 22.31 -5.96 -17.77
N VAL A 379 23.28 -5.89 -16.86
CA VAL A 379 24.71 -5.73 -17.18
C VAL A 379 25.37 -7.10 -17.10
N THR A 380 25.84 -7.57 -18.26
CA THR A 380 26.53 -8.86 -18.41
C THR A 380 28.04 -8.68 -18.25
N ASP A 381 28.84 -9.57 -18.84
CA ASP A 381 30.29 -9.42 -18.90
C ASP A 381 30.72 -8.39 -19.95
N THR A 382 29.95 -8.19 -21.02
CA THR A 382 30.34 -7.35 -22.17
C THR A 382 29.25 -6.39 -22.64
N THR A 383 28.02 -6.53 -22.16
CA THR A 383 26.86 -5.81 -22.72
C THR A 383 25.96 -5.24 -21.63
N PHE A 384 25.50 -4.01 -21.85
CA PHE A 384 24.33 -3.40 -21.21
C PHE A 384 23.09 -3.74 -22.03
N VAL A 385 22.15 -4.43 -21.41
CA VAL A 385 20.86 -4.80 -22.01
C VAL A 385 19.78 -4.00 -21.32
N GLY A 386 19.34 -2.90 -21.94
CA GLY A 386 18.19 -2.15 -21.47
C GLY A 386 16.90 -2.89 -21.78
N ILE A 387 15.99 -2.97 -20.82
CA ILE A 387 14.76 -3.74 -20.91
C ILE A 387 13.56 -2.84 -20.54
N ASN A 388 12.54 -2.83 -21.40
CA ASN A 388 11.33 -2.02 -21.24
C ASN A 388 10.07 -2.88 -21.44
N VAL A 389 9.08 -2.74 -20.56
CA VAL A 389 7.85 -3.53 -20.39
C VAL A 389 6.61 -2.69 -20.69
N THR A 390 6.10 -2.86 -21.91
CA THR A 390 5.08 -2.03 -22.55
C THR A 390 3.73 -2.75 -22.75
N ILE A 391 3.44 -3.76 -21.92
CA ILE A 391 2.22 -4.60 -22.07
C ILE A 391 0.95 -3.89 -21.58
N ALA A 392 1.06 -2.93 -20.66
CA ALA A 392 -0.10 -2.29 -20.05
C ALA A 392 -0.02 -0.76 -19.90
N LYS A 393 1.14 -0.17 -20.14
CA LYS A 393 1.38 1.27 -20.08
C LYS A 393 1.24 1.86 -21.50
N THR A 394 0.49 2.93 -21.65
CA THR A 394 0.51 3.77 -22.86
C THR A 394 1.79 4.60 -22.83
N HIS A 395 2.89 4.03 -23.30
CA HIS A 395 4.14 4.79 -23.43
C HIS A 395 4.08 5.71 -24.64
N SER A 396 4.57 6.94 -24.47
CA SER A 396 4.87 7.82 -25.58
C SER A 396 6.03 7.23 -26.40
N PRO A 397 5.85 6.91 -27.69
CA PRO A 397 6.92 6.37 -28.54
C PRO A 397 8.04 7.38 -28.86
N LEU A 398 8.02 8.58 -28.25
CA LEU A 398 8.89 9.71 -28.59
C LEU A 398 10.08 9.90 -27.65
N GLU A 399 10.21 9.13 -26.57
CA GLU A 399 11.36 9.24 -25.66
C GLU A 399 12.48 8.28 -26.08
N PRO A 400 13.74 8.74 -26.23
CA PRO A 400 14.86 7.86 -26.59
C PRO A 400 15.33 7.08 -25.36
N PHE A 401 14.65 5.97 -25.09
CA PHE A 401 14.71 5.15 -23.87
C PHE A 401 16.14 4.67 -23.58
N PHE A 402 16.82 4.12 -24.58
CA PHE A 402 18.14 3.50 -24.39
C PHE A 402 19.30 4.48 -24.61
N LYS A 403 19.04 5.64 -25.23
CA LYS A 403 20.07 6.64 -25.53
C LYS A 403 20.71 7.21 -24.25
N MET A 404 19.93 7.37 -23.19
CA MET A 404 20.40 7.88 -21.89
C MET A 404 21.51 7.01 -21.28
N TRP A 405 21.55 5.72 -21.61
CA TRP A 405 22.48 4.75 -21.05
C TRP A 405 23.75 4.54 -21.88
N THR A 406 23.80 5.10 -23.09
CA THR A 406 24.95 4.99 -23.99
C THR A 406 26.25 5.55 -23.37
N PRO A 407 26.24 6.72 -22.70
CA PRO A 407 27.44 7.24 -22.04
C PRO A 407 27.95 6.33 -20.92
N LEU A 408 27.04 5.73 -20.13
CA LEU A 408 27.38 4.80 -19.05
C LEU A 408 27.98 3.49 -19.57
N ALA A 409 27.40 2.92 -20.63
CA ALA A 409 27.94 1.72 -21.25
C ALA A 409 29.34 1.97 -21.84
N ALA A 410 29.52 3.13 -22.50
CA ALA A 410 30.80 3.54 -23.06
C ALA A 410 31.88 3.75 -21.99
N SER A 411 31.55 4.32 -20.83
CA SER A 411 32.51 4.51 -19.72
C SER A 411 33.02 3.18 -19.14
N LYS A 412 32.28 2.09 -19.34
CA LYS A 412 32.66 0.72 -18.95
C LYS A 412 33.23 -0.13 -20.10
N ASN A 413 33.42 0.45 -21.29
CA ASN A 413 33.82 -0.26 -22.51
C ASN A 413 32.88 -1.43 -22.85
N MET A 414 31.58 -1.24 -22.69
CA MET A 414 30.56 -2.27 -22.94
C MET A 414 29.65 -1.86 -24.09
N GLU A 415 29.17 -2.86 -24.84
CA GLU A 415 28.15 -2.64 -25.86
C GLU A 415 26.80 -2.34 -25.23
N ILE A 416 25.95 -1.55 -25.89
CA ILE A 416 24.57 -1.31 -25.45
C ILE A 416 23.58 -1.91 -26.45
N THR A 417 22.57 -2.58 -25.92
CA THR A 417 21.45 -3.16 -26.66
C THR A 417 20.15 -2.90 -25.90
N GLY A 418 19.01 -2.83 -26.60
CA GLY A 418 17.69 -2.67 -25.99
C GLY A 418 16.76 -3.84 -26.30
N LEU A 419 15.85 -4.14 -25.37
CA LEU A 419 14.88 -5.23 -25.43
C LEU A 419 13.49 -4.71 -25.02
N PHE A 420 12.52 -4.83 -25.92
CA PHE A 420 11.12 -4.49 -25.64
C PHE A 420 10.27 -5.71 -25.36
N VAL A 421 9.62 -5.67 -24.22
CA VAL A 421 8.54 -6.54 -23.84
C VAL A 421 7.24 -5.85 -24.22
N ALA A 422 6.61 -6.28 -25.31
CA ALA A 422 5.54 -5.49 -25.92
C ALA A 422 4.48 -6.36 -26.62
N PRO A 423 3.28 -5.80 -26.86
CA PRO A 423 2.25 -6.42 -27.70
C PRO A 423 2.66 -6.59 -29.18
N ASP A 424 1.93 -7.44 -29.90
CA ASP A 424 2.23 -7.82 -31.30
C ASP A 424 2.25 -6.67 -32.31
N ASN A 425 1.55 -5.59 -32.01
CA ASN A 425 1.47 -4.39 -32.85
C ASN A 425 2.44 -3.28 -32.41
N PHE A 426 3.36 -3.56 -31.48
CA PHE A 426 4.34 -2.57 -31.02
C PHE A 426 5.39 -2.30 -32.10
N VAL A 427 5.55 -1.02 -32.43
CA VAL A 427 6.55 -0.51 -33.37
C VAL A 427 7.39 0.52 -32.65
N HIS A 428 8.71 0.45 -32.83
CA HIS A 428 9.66 1.39 -32.25
C HIS A 428 10.73 1.76 -33.28
N GLU A 429 11.19 3.01 -33.25
CA GLU A 429 12.11 3.58 -34.26
C GLU A 429 13.51 3.93 -33.72
N GLU A 430 13.90 3.51 -32.51
CA GLU A 430 15.27 3.74 -32.03
C GLU A 430 16.32 2.92 -32.80
N GLU A 431 17.32 3.62 -33.34
CA GLU A 431 18.50 3.02 -33.95
C GLU A 431 19.30 2.16 -32.93
N ASN A 432 19.82 1.01 -33.38
CA ASN A 432 20.65 0.08 -32.60
C ASN A 432 19.94 -0.67 -31.45
N VAL A 433 18.61 -0.72 -31.44
CA VAL A 433 17.83 -1.46 -30.45
C VAL A 433 17.28 -2.75 -31.05
N ALA A 434 17.87 -3.89 -30.65
CA ALA A 434 17.44 -5.22 -31.11
C ALA A 434 16.15 -5.67 -30.41
N ILE A 435 14.99 -5.31 -30.96
CA ILE A 435 13.67 -5.69 -30.44
C ILE A 435 13.60 -7.22 -30.20
N SER A 436 13.29 -7.63 -28.98
CA SER A 436 12.94 -9.01 -28.64
C SER A 436 11.57 -9.04 -27.99
N LEU A 437 10.52 -9.27 -28.78
CA LEU A 437 9.17 -9.38 -28.24
C LEU A 437 9.11 -10.52 -27.21
N LEU A 438 8.55 -10.22 -26.04
CA LEU A 438 8.50 -11.14 -24.91
C LEU A 438 7.76 -12.45 -25.21
N LYS A 439 6.86 -12.49 -26.21
CA LYS A 439 6.27 -13.74 -26.72
C LYS A 439 7.29 -14.81 -27.13
N ASN A 440 8.50 -14.40 -27.51
CA ASN A 440 9.59 -15.28 -27.91
C ASN A 440 10.47 -15.74 -26.73
N VAL A 441 10.37 -15.06 -25.58
CA VAL A 441 11.25 -15.24 -24.41
C VAL A 441 10.48 -15.84 -23.21
N TYR A 442 9.23 -15.39 -23.00
CA TYR A 442 8.31 -15.82 -21.96
C TYR A 442 6.93 -16.10 -22.57
N HIS A 443 6.89 -17.09 -23.47
CA HIS A 443 5.70 -17.42 -24.26
C HIS A 443 4.46 -17.74 -23.41
N GLU A 444 4.62 -18.51 -22.32
CA GLU A 444 3.50 -18.87 -21.44
C GLU A 444 2.91 -17.64 -20.73
N LEU A 445 3.77 -16.73 -20.29
CA LEU A 445 3.38 -15.45 -19.69
C LEU A 445 2.58 -14.61 -20.70
N TRP A 446 3.07 -14.53 -21.94
CA TRP A 446 2.41 -13.83 -23.03
C TRP A 446 1.03 -14.42 -23.38
N LEU A 447 0.93 -15.73 -23.59
CA LEU A 447 -0.35 -16.40 -23.89
C LEU A 447 -1.41 -16.15 -22.81
N ARG A 448 -0.99 -16.15 -21.55
CA ARG A 448 -1.89 -15.89 -20.41
C ARG A 448 -2.41 -14.46 -20.43
N ILE A 449 -1.57 -13.49 -20.80
CA ILE A 449 -1.95 -12.08 -20.93
C ILE A 449 -2.91 -11.88 -22.11
N GLU A 450 -2.59 -12.43 -23.29
CA GLU A 450 -3.44 -12.31 -24.48
C GLU A 450 -4.84 -12.87 -24.25
N THR A 451 -4.94 -14.03 -23.59
CA THR A 451 -6.22 -14.70 -23.35
C THR A 451 -7.12 -13.98 -22.35
N MET A 452 -6.56 -13.08 -21.53
CA MET A 452 -7.28 -12.42 -20.43
C MET A 452 -7.54 -10.93 -20.62
N TRP A 453 -6.60 -10.21 -21.25
CA TRP A 453 -6.53 -8.75 -21.16
C TRP A 453 -6.46 -8.02 -22.50
N LEU A 454 -6.01 -8.69 -23.56
CA LEU A 454 -6.12 -8.13 -24.89
C LEU A 454 -7.53 -8.39 -25.41
N PRO A 455 -8.23 -7.37 -25.95
CA PRO A 455 -9.49 -7.63 -26.60
C PRO A 455 -9.22 -8.63 -27.72
N THR A 456 -9.79 -9.83 -27.58
CA THR A 456 -9.98 -10.70 -28.74
C THR A 456 -10.59 -9.79 -29.80
N THR A 457 -9.90 -9.67 -30.91
CA THR A 457 -10.45 -9.09 -32.13
C THR A 457 -11.87 -9.63 -32.23
N ARG A 458 -12.87 -8.75 -32.08
CA ARG A 458 -14.23 -9.06 -32.49
C ARG A 458 -14.08 -9.49 -33.95
N LYS A 459 -14.05 -10.81 -34.18
CA LYS A 459 -14.40 -11.35 -35.48
C LYS A 459 -15.83 -10.89 -35.69
N VAL A 460 -15.98 -9.87 -36.51
CA VAL A 460 -17.24 -9.58 -37.17
C VAL A 460 -17.63 -10.87 -37.88
N VAL A 461 -18.64 -11.54 -37.34
CA VAL A 461 -19.58 -12.35 -38.10
C VAL A 461 -20.96 -11.93 -37.65
#